data_AF-A0A3A5QUT3-F1
#
_entry.id   AF-A0A3A5QUT3-F1
#
_cell.length_a   1.000
_cell.length_b   1.000
_cell.length_c   1.000
_cell.angle_alpha   90.00
_cell.angle_beta   90.00
_cell.angle_gamma   90.00
#
_symmetry.space_group_name_H-M   'P 1'
#
loop_
_entity.id
_entity.type
_entity.pdbx_description
1 polymer ?
#
loop_
_entity_poly.entity_id
_entity_poly.type
_entity_poly.pdbx_seq_one_letter_code
_entity_poly.pdbx_strand_id
1 'polypeptide(L)'
;MTVREWIREKEINGTSTFSVEELRSCFIASSEQVIKNELYRLKMQGKILSVYKGFYVIVPIQYAAKRIVPPIYYIEQLMSFLKKPYYICLLNAAELLGAAHQRPQKFSVMTILPKSSVSENKNSFLSWIYRKQIPDRLLQEKNSETGTILFSNPELTAIDLVQYEQYVGGLSRVSTVLAELVEKTDFSNAVEDYLFDNTSVATIQRLGYILDCILNESEQADTLYEQLRIYDKRLNYIPLSSRHPRILKGANRRWKININIDIEIDEL
;
A
#
# COMPACT_ATOMS: atom_id res chain seq x y z
N MET A 1 -12.20 -37.76 -8.38
CA MET A 1 -11.39 -36.61 -7.93
C MET A 1 -12.13 -35.90 -6.81
N THR A 2 -11.51 -35.76 -5.64
CA THR A 2 -12.05 -34.99 -4.51
C THR A 2 -11.59 -33.53 -4.56
N VAL A 3 -12.27 -32.61 -3.84
CA VAL A 3 -11.83 -31.20 -3.74
C VAL A 3 -10.40 -31.10 -3.20
N ARG A 4 -10.02 -31.98 -2.27
CA ARG A 4 -8.67 -32.03 -1.71
C ARG A 4 -7.63 -32.44 -2.74
N GLU A 5 -7.92 -33.45 -3.56
CA GLU A 5 -7.04 -33.87 -4.66
C GLU A 5 -6.89 -32.76 -5.69
N TRP A 6 -7.98 -32.09 -6.04
CA TRP A 6 -7.98 -30.98 -6.99
C TRP A 6 -7.14 -29.78 -6.49
N ILE A 7 -7.25 -29.41 -5.22
CA ILE A 7 -6.40 -28.36 -4.61
C ILE A 7 -4.92 -28.77 -4.68
N ARG A 8 -4.61 -30.03 -4.37
CA ARG A 8 -3.24 -30.54 -4.42
C ARG A 8 -2.68 -30.53 -5.84
N GLU A 9 -3.49 -30.89 -6.83
CA GLU A 9 -3.11 -30.83 -8.25
C GLU A 9 -2.84 -29.38 -8.68
N LYS A 10 -3.67 -28.42 -8.28
CA LYS A 10 -3.41 -26.99 -8.47
C LYS A 10 -2.09 -26.54 -7.89
N GLU A 11 -1.82 -26.92 -6.64
CA GLU A 11 -0.57 -26.61 -5.95
C GLU A 11 0.65 -27.18 -6.70
N ILE A 12 0.58 -28.45 -7.15
CA ILE A 12 1.62 -29.10 -7.97
C ILE A 12 1.85 -28.37 -9.29
N ASN A 13 0.77 -27.86 -9.90
CA ASN A 13 0.83 -27.09 -11.15
C ASN A 13 1.22 -25.61 -10.92
N GLY A 14 1.71 -25.24 -9.73
CA GLY A 14 2.20 -23.90 -9.42
C GLY A 14 1.11 -22.87 -9.14
N THR A 15 -0.16 -23.29 -9.03
CA THR A 15 -1.26 -22.38 -8.69
C THR A 15 -1.48 -22.34 -7.19
N SER A 16 -1.31 -21.17 -6.58
CA SER A 16 -1.38 -20.96 -5.13
C SER A 16 -2.74 -20.47 -4.61
N THR A 17 -3.68 -20.13 -5.51
CA THR A 17 -4.99 -19.57 -5.16
C THR A 17 -6.10 -20.12 -6.03
N PHE A 18 -7.35 -20.05 -5.57
CA PHE A 18 -8.52 -20.40 -6.37
C PHE A 18 -9.76 -19.63 -5.91
N SER A 19 -10.76 -19.56 -6.78
CA SER A 19 -12.08 -18.99 -6.46
C SER A 19 -13.14 -20.06 -6.25
N VAL A 20 -14.24 -19.71 -5.58
CA VAL A 20 -15.40 -20.60 -5.43
C VAL A 20 -16.05 -20.86 -6.78
N GLU A 21 -16.04 -19.86 -7.66
CA GLU A 21 -16.55 -19.97 -9.02
C GLU A 21 -15.78 -21.02 -9.82
N GLU A 22 -14.45 -21.03 -9.70
CA GLU A 22 -13.59 -22.03 -10.31
C GLU A 22 -13.83 -23.43 -9.72
N LEU A 23 -13.99 -23.52 -8.40
CA LEU A 23 -14.32 -24.79 -7.77
C LEU A 23 -15.70 -25.32 -8.22
N ARG A 24 -16.68 -24.44 -8.39
CA ARG A 24 -18.02 -24.79 -8.88
C ARG A 24 -18.00 -25.29 -10.32
N SER A 25 -17.18 -24.71 -11.19
CA SER A 25 -17.08 -25.17 -12.59
C SER A 25 -16.44 -26.56 -12.70
N CYS A 26 -15.54 -26.92 -11.79
CA CYS A 26 -14.96 -28.28 -11.74
C CYS A 26 -15.88 -29.32 -11.08
N PHE A 27 -16.73 -28.91 -10.13
CA PHE A 27 -17.58 -29.81 -9.34
C PHE A 27 -19.09 -29.57 -9.56
N ILE A 28 -19.53 -29.52 -10.82
CA ILE A 28 -20.90 -29.18 -11.23
C ILE A 28 -21.97 -30.07 -10.59
N ALA A 29 -21.67 -31.36 -10.40
CA ALA A 29 -22.59 -32.33 -9.80
C ALA A 29 -22.73 -32.20 -8.27
N SER A 30 -21.88 -31.40 -7.61
CA SER A 30 -21.93 -31.21 -6.15
C SER A 30 -22.88 -30.09 -5.77
N SER A 31 -23.68 -30.29 -4.72
CA SER A 31 -24.53 -29.22 -4.19
C SER A 31 -23.71 -28.12 -3.52
N GLU A 32 -24.26 -26.90 -3.45
CA GLU A 32 -23.57 -25.78 -2.79
C GLU A 32 -23.22 -26.07 -1.33
N GLN A 33 -24.09 -26.79 -0.63
CA GLN A 33 -23.88 -27.13 0.77
C GLN A 33 -22.68 -28.06 0.95
N VAL A 34 -22.51 -29.03 0.04
CA VAL A 34 -21.36 -29.94 0.04
C VAL A 34 -20.07 -29.16 -0.17
N ILE A 35 -20.03 -28.25 -1.15
CA ILE A 35 -18.84 -27.40 -1.41
C ILE A 35 -18.52 -26.53 -0.19
N LYS A 36 -19.52 -25.89 0.43
CA LYS A 36 -19.32 -25.05 1.63
C LYS A 36 -18.78 -25.87 2.80
N ASN A 37 -19.34 -27.04 3.06
CA ASN A 37 -18.90 -27.93 4.13
C ASN A 37 -17.44 -28.38 3.92
N GLU A 38 -17.07 -28.69 2.68
CA GLU A 38 -15.73 -29.13 2.32
C GLU A 38 -14.69 -28.00 2.47
N LEU A 39 -15.01 -26.79 1.99
CA LEU A 39 -14.16 -25.61 2.20
C LEU A 39 -14.00 -25.27 3.68
N TYR A 40 -15.09 -25.38 4.46
CA TYR A 40 -15.03 -25.19 5.91
C TYR A 40 -14.08 -26.19 6.56
N ARG A 41 -14.17 -27.48 6.20
CA ARG A 41 -13.29 -28.54 6.71
C ARG A 41 -11.82 -28.26 6.38
N LEU A 42 -11.51 -27.91 5.13
CA LEU A 42 -10.14 -27.60 4.70
C LEU A 42 -9.58 -26.35 5.38
N LYS A 43 -10.42 -25.34 5.63
CA LYS A 43 -10.05 -24.16 6.40
C LYS A 43 -9.70 -24.53 7.85
N MET A 44 -10.52 -25.36 8.50
CA MET A 44 -10.25 -25.81 9.88
C MET A 44 -8.96 -26.64 9.99
N GLN A 45 -8.62 -27.39 8.94
CA GLN A 45 -7.36 -28.12 8.82
C GLN A 45 -6.15 -27.22 8.52
N GLY A 46 -6.36 -25.92 8.23
CA GLY A 46 -5.29 -24.98 7.88
C GLY A 46 -4.69 -25.24 6.50
N LYS A 47 -5.41 -25.93 5.60
CA LYS A 47 -4.97 -26.20 4.22
C LYS A 47 -5.27 -25.05 3.26
N ILE A 48 -6.31 -24.28 3.56
CA ILE A 48 -6.68 -23.10 2.80
C ILE A 48 -6.98 -21.92 3.74
N LEU A 49 -6.74 -20.71 3.24
CA LEU A 49 -7.05 -19.46 3.91
C LEU A 49 -8.06 -18.67 3.08
N SER A 50 -9.18 -18.25 3.69
CA SER A 50 -10.14 -17.35 3.03
C SER A 50 -9.70 -15.91 3.27
N VAL A 51 -9.02 -15.32 2.29
CA VAL A 51 -8.52 -13.93 2.37
C VAL A 51 -9.53 -12.90 1.85
N TYR A 52 -10.50 -13.36 1.06
CA TYR A 52 -11.61 -12.55 0.57
C TYR A 52 -12.85 -13.45 0.33
N LYS A 53 -14.05 -12.88 0.21
CA LYS A 53 -15.25 -13.70 -0.05
C LYS A 53 -15.15 -14.32 -1.43
N GLY A 54 -15.28 -15.64 -1.49
CA GLY A 54 -15.19 -16.37 -2.74
C GLY A 54 -13.76 -16.65 -3.19
N PHE A 55 -12.74 -16.19 -2.46
CA PHE A 55 -11.34 -16.33 -2.85
C PHE A 55 -10.52 -16.98 -1.73
N TYR A 56 -9.72 -17.98 -2.10
CA TYR A 56 -8.97 -18.82 -1.19
C TYR A 56 -7.52 -18.93 -1.63
N VAL A 57 -6.63 -18.91 -0.64
CA VAL A 57 -5.20 -19.14 -0.80
C VAL A 57 -4.91 -20.54 -0.28
N ILE A 58 -4.20 -21.35 -1.07
CA ILE A 58 -3.69 -22.65 -0.65
C ILE A 58 -2.51 -22.36 0.27
N VAL A 59 -2.51 -22.94 1.48
CA VAL A 59 -1.46 -22.67 2.46
C VAL A 59 -0.24 -23.53 2.12
N PRO A 60 0.86 -22.95 1.61
CA PRO A 60 2.02 -23.73 1.24
C PRO A 60 2.75 -24.21 2.50
N ILE A 61 3.61 -25.21 2.32
CA ILE A 61 4.24 -25.91 3.46
C ILE A 61 5.07 -24.97 4.34
N GLN A 62 5.72 -23.94 3.78
CA GLN A 62 6.49 -22.95 4.54
C GLN A 62 5.64 -22.12 5.51
N TYR A 63 4.33 -21.99 5.26
CA TYR A 63 3.40 -21.24 6.11
C TYR A 63 2.49 -22.15 6.96
N ALA A 64 2.60 -23.48 6.83
CA ALA A 64 1.68 -24.44 7.43
C ALA A 64 1.70 -24.42 8.97
N ALA A 65 2.87 -24.23 9.59
CA ALA A 65 3.02 -24.22 11.05
C ALA A 65 2.26 -23.06 11.71
N LYS A 66 2.37 -21.85 11.13
CA LYS A 66 1.72 -20.63 11.64
C LYS A 66 0.32 -20.40 11.06
N ARG A 67 -0.02 -21.06 9.95
CA ARG A 67 -1.27 -20.89 9.19
C ARG A 67 -1.53 -19.43 8.77
N ILE A 68 -0.45 -18.66 8.60
CA ILE A 68 -0.47 -17.27 8.17
C ILE A 68 0.33 -17.19 6.88
N VAL A 69 -0.35 -16.81 5.80
CA VAL A 69 0.26 -16.56 4.50
C VAL A 69 0.37 -15.05 4.32
N PRO A 70 1.57 -14.48 4.08
CA PRO A 70 1.75 -13.05 3.97
C PRO A 70 1.04 -12.51 2.72
N PRO A 71 0.44 -11.30 2.76
CA PRO A 71 -0.30 -10.77 1.62
C PRO A 71 0.49 -10.65 0.32
N ILE A 72 1.80 -10.39 0.40
CA ILE A 72 2.70 -10.35 -0.76
C ILE A 72 2.67 -11.65 -1.59
N TYR A 73 2.28 -12.78 -0.98
CA TYR A 73 2.18 -14.09 -1.63
C TYR A 73 0.93 -14.26 -2.51
N TYR A 74 -0.13 -13.48 -2.29
CA TYR A 74 -1.40 -13.69 -3.02
C TYR A 74 -2.03 -12.40 -3.56
N ILE A 75 -1.43 -11.24 -3.32
CA ILE A 75 -2.07 -9.97 -3.64
C ILE A 75 -2.34 -9.80 -5.13
N GLU A 76 -1.42 -10.23 -5.99
CA GLU A 76 -1.59 -10.18 -7.45
C GLU A 76 -2.82 -10.97 -7.90
N GLN A 77 -2.92 -12.22 -7.46
CA GLN A 77 -4.04 -13.10 -7.83
C GLN A 77 -5.35 -12.59 -7.23
N LEU A 78 -5.31 -12.04 -6.02
CA LEU A 78 -6.48 -11.40 -5.40
C LEU A 78 -6.94 -10.19 -6.22
N MET A 79 -6.05 -9.31 -6.63
CA MET A 79 -6.41 -8.11 -7.38
C MET A 79 -6.86 -8.42 -8.81
N SER A 80 -6.28 -9.45 -9.43
CA SER A 80 -6.75 -10.03 -10.69
C SER A 80 -8.17 -10.61 -10.55
N PHE A 81 -8.44 -11.37 -9.47
CA PHE A 81 -9.79 -11.88 -9.17
C PHE A 81 -10.81 -10.74 -8.97
N LEU A 82 -10.42 -9.68 -8.27
CA LEU A 82 -11.25 -8.49 -8.06
C LEU A 82 -11.40 -7.63 -9.32
N LYS A 83 -10.59 -7.88 -10.36
CA LYS A 83 -10.48 -7.07 -11.58
C LYS A 83 -10.23 -5.60 -11.27
N LYS A 84 -9.30 -5.35 -10.35
CA LYS A 84 -8.96 -4.01 -9.89
C LYS A 84 -7.47 -3.73 -10.05
N PRO A 85 -7.10 -2.57 -10.60
CA PRO A 85 -5.71 -2.16 -10.60
C PRO A 85 -5.28 -1.83 -9.17
N TYR A 86 -4.00 -2.00 -8.88
CA TYR A 86 -3.47 -1.80 -7.54
C TYR A 86 -1.98 -1.51 -7.54
N TYR A 87 -1.49 -1.07 -6.39
CA TYR A 87 -0.08 -1.18 -6.03
C TYR A 87 0.06 -1.29 -4.52
N ILE A 88 1.18 -1.85 -4.08
CA ILE A 88 1.61 -1.87 -2.67
C ILE A 88 2.16 -0.48 -2.34
N CYS A 89 1.70 0.10 -1.23
CA CYS A 89 1.91 1.52 -0.91
C CYS A 89 2.36 1.73 0.55
N LEU A 90 2.62 3.00 0.91
CA LEU A 90 3.01 3.44 2.26
C LEU A 90 4.23 2.66 2.80
N LEU A 91 4.19 2.26 4.07
CA LEU A 91 5.27 1.56 4.76
C LEU A 91 5.69 0.26 4.05
N ASN A 92 4.77 -0.42 3.36
CA ASN A 92 5.10 -1.64 2.62
C ASN A 92 5.86 -1.35 1.33
N ALA A 93 5.57 -0.23 0.65
CA ALA A 93 6.39 0.22 -0.47
C ALA A 93 7.77 0.68 0.02
N ALA A 94 7.82 1.44 1.12
CA ALA A 94 9.08 1.84 1.73
C ALA A 94 9.95 0.64 2.13
N GLU A 95 9.36 -0.42 2.71
CA GLU A 95 10.05 -1.69 3.00
C GLU A 95 10.60 -2.35 1.72
N LEU A 96 9.81 -2.41 0.64
CA LEU A 96 10.24 -2.97 -0.64
C LEU A 96 11.37 -2.18 -1.29
N LEU A 97 11.37 -0.86 -1.09
CA LEU A 97 12.41 0.07 -1.49
C LEU A 97 13.61 0.05 -0.53
N GLY A 98 13.55 -0.67 0.59
CA GLY A 98 14.62 -0.76 1.59
C GLY A 98 14.85 0.53 2.37
N ALA A 99 13.77 1.26 2.67
CA ALA A 99 13.76 2.53 3.43
C ALA A 99 12.83 2.44 4.66
N ALA A 100 12.63 1.24 5.19
CA ALA A 100 11.88 1.02 6.42
C ALA A 100 12.50 -0.13 7.22
N HIS A 101 13.17 0.19 8.33
CA HIS A 101 13.78 -0.81 9.21
C HIS A 101 12.75 -1.64 10.00
N GLN A 102 11.58 -1.07 10.30
CA GLN A 102 10.51 -1.78 11.01
C GLN A 102 9.51 -2.42 10.04
N ARG A 103 9.22 -3.70 10.26
CA ARG A 103 8.18 -4.40 9.48
C ARG A 103 6.79 -3.77 9.71
N PRO A 104 6.08 -3.40 8.64
CA PRO A 104 4.71 -2.91 8.77
C PRO A 104 3.79 -4.00 9.36
N GLN A 105 2.95 -3.63 10.32
CA GLN A 105 2.00 -4.58 10.93
C GLN A 105 0.87 -4.97 9.99
N LYS A 106 0.47 -4.05 9.09
CA LYS A 106 -0.51 -4.27 8.03
C LYS A 106 0.16 -4.10 6.69
N PHE A 107 -0.40 -4.77 5.69
CA PHE A 107 -0.02 -4.71 4.30
C PHE A 107 -0.93 -3.74 3.55
N SER A 108 -0.39 -2.57 3.22
CA SER A 108 -1.11 -1.46 2.62
C SER A 108 -1.19 -1.62 1.10
N VAL A 109 -2.42 -1.66 0.59
CA VAL A 109 -2.71 -1.80 -0.83
C VAL A 109 -3.56 -0.62 -1.28
N MET A 110 -3.05 0.12 -2.24
CA MET A 110 -3.77 1.20 -2.90
C MET A 110 -4.55 0.63 -4.09
N THR A 111 -5.82 0.99 -4.21
CA THR A 111 -6.66 0.64 -5.36
C THR A 111 -7.68 1.75 -5.66
N ILE A 112 -8.59 1.52 -6.60
CA ILE A 112 -9.64 2.47 -6.98
C ILE A 112 -10.98 2.17 -6.30
N LEU A 113 -11.79 3.23 -6.17
CA LEU A 113 -13.20 3.12 -5.80
C LEU A 113 -14.01 2.33 -6.86
N PRO A 114 -15.18 1.75 -6.52
CA PRO A 114 -15.84 1.77 -5.21
C PRO A 114 -15.13 0.90 -4.18
N LYS A 115 -15.27 1.21 -2.89
CA LYS A 115 -14.72 0.36 -1.82
C LYS A 115 -15.28 -1.05 -1.93
N SER A 116 -14.47 -2.06 -1.63
CA SER A 116 -15.01 -3.41 -1.53
C SER A 116 -16.01 -3.45 -0.36
N SER A 117 -17.24 -3.88 -0.63
CA SER A 117 -18.26 -4.13 0.39
C SER A 117 -17.97 -5.40 1.20
N VAL A 118 -16.94 -6.15 0.81
CA VAL A 118 -16.69 -7.49 1.31
C VAL A 118 -15.43 -7.52 2.17
N SER A 119 -15.65 -6.99 3.37
CA SER A 119 -14.94 -7.27 4.63
C SER A 119 -13.48 -6.81 4.74
N GLU A 120 -13.31 -5.59 5.25
CA GLU A 120 -12.17 -5.24 6.12
C GLU A 120 -11.97 -6.31 7.23
N ASN A 121 -13.05 -6.96 7.67
CA ASN A 121 -13.05 -7.92 8.78
C ASN A 121 -12.56 -9.34 8.42
N LYS A 122 -12.45 -9.74 7.15
CA LYS A 122 -11.96 -11.11 6.81
C LYS A 122 -10.45 -11.21 6.76
N ASN A 123 -9.77 -10.10 6.45
CA ASN A 123 -8.34 -10.08 6.35
C ASN A 123 -7.76 -8.89 7.09
N SER A 124 -7.51 -9.09 8.38
CA SER A 124 -6.93 -8.08 9.26
C SER A 124 -5.51 -7.65 8.85
N PHE A 125 -4.84 -8.43 7.99
CA PHE A 125 -3.51 -8.08 7.48
C PHE A 125 -3.56 -7.05 6.36
N LEU A 126 -4.68 -6.89 5.65
CA LEU A 126 -4.78 -5.93 4.55
C LEU A 126 -5.29 -4.58 5.05
N SER A 127 -4.63 -3.51 4.61
CA SER A 127 -5.10 -2.13 4.76
C SER A 127 -5.42 -1.58 3.38
N TRP A 128 -6.71 -1.36 3.09
CA TRP A 128 -7.16 -0.86 1.79
C TRP A 128 -7.19 0.66 1.77
N ILE A 129 -6.44 1.25 0.85
CA ILE A 129 -6.40 2.69 0.61
C ILE A 129 -6.92 2.94 -0.80
N TYR A 130 -7.62 4.05 -0.98
CA TYR A 130 -8.36 4.33 -2.21
C TYR A 130 -7.96 5.66 -2.81
N ARG A 131 -7.72 5.65 -4.12
CA ARG A 131 -7.50 6.85 -4.94
C ARG A 131 -8.40 6.83 -6.19
N LYS A 132 -8.42 7.94 -6.93
CA LYS A 132 -9.28 8.08 -8.13
C LYS A 132 -8.79 7.23 -9.31
N GLN A 133 -7.48 7.21 -9.54
CA GLN A 133 -6.83 6.51 -10.64
C GLN A 133 -5.46 5.98 -10.18
N ILE A 134 -5.00 4.87 -10.75
CA ILE A 134 -3.66 4.33 -10.45
C ILE A 134 -2.64 4.99 -11.39
N PRO A 135 -1.52 5.52 -10.86
CA PRO A 135 -0.49 6.14 -11.67
C PRO A 135 0.53 5.10 -12.15
N ASP A 136 0.19 4.35 -13.19
CA ASP A 136 1.01 3.21 -13.67
C ASP A 136 2.47 3.59 -13.97
N ARG A 137 2.72 4.83 -14.43
CA ARG A 137 4.08 5.36 -14.70
C ARG A 137 4.98 5.49 -13.48
N LEU A 138 4.38 5.58 -12.29
CA LEU A 138 5.07 5.77 -11.02
C LEU A 138 5.17 4.45 -10.23
N LEU A 139 4.91 3.32 -10.90
CA LEU A 139 4.98 2.00 -10.29
C LEU A 139 6.24 1.26 -10.73
N GLN A 140 6.74 0.45 -9.82
CA GLN A 140 7.82 -0.50 -10.04
C GLN A 140 7.28 -1.93 -9.91
N GLU A 141 7.94 -2.85 -10.60
CA GLU A 141 7.60 -4.27 -10.58
C GLU A 141 8.64 -5.07 -9.80
N LYS A 142 8.20 -6.09 -9.09
CA LYS A 142 9.09 -7.07 -8.44
C LYS A 142 8.49 -8.47 -8.51
N ASN A 143 9.32 -9.47 -8.75
CA ASN A 143 8.88 -10.86 -8.68
C ASN A 143 8.64 -11.25 -7.22
N SER A 144 7.46 -11.82 -6.95
CA SER A 144 7.11 -12.50 -5.71
C SER A 144 7.15 -14.02 -5.91
N GLU A 145 6.89 -14.79 -4.86
CA GLU A 145 6.83 -16.26 -4.92
C GLU A 145 5.78 -16.80 -5.92
N THR A 146 4.74 -16.02 -6.22
CA THR A 146 3.56 -16.51 -6.98
C THR A 146 3.22 -15.67 -8.21
N GLY A 147 3.94 -14.58 -8.46
CA GLY A 147 3.68 -13.66 -9.57
C GLY A 147 4.41 -12.34 -9.45
N THR A 148 4.19 -11.43 -10.38
CA THR A 148 4.75 -10.08 -10.34
C THR A 148 3.86 -9.18 -9.48
N ILE A 149 4.46 -8.42 -8.57
CA ILE A 149 3.77 -7.43 -7.75
C ILE A 149 4.14 -6.01 -8.19
N LEU A 150 3.18 -5.10 -8.05
CA LEU A 150 3.34 -3.68 -8.31
C LEU A 150 3.46 -2.90 -6.99
N PHE A 151 4.39 -1.96 -6.90
CA PHE A 151 4.55 -1.07 -5.75
C PHE A 151 4.95 0.34 -6.21
N SER A 152 4.67 1.36 -5.40
CA SER A 152 5.03 2.74 -5.75
C SER A 152 6.54 2.94 -5.79
N ASN A 153 7.01 3.73 -6.76
CA ASN A 153 8.39 4.21 -6.79
C ASN A 153 8.70 5.12 -5.58
N PRO A 154 9.96 5.50 -5.34
CA PRO A 154 10.33 6.33 -4.19
C PRO A 154 9.53 7.63 -4.06
N GLU A 155 9.35 8.37 -5.16
CA GLU A 155 8.71 9.68 -5.16
C GLU A 155 7.22 9.58 -4.85
N LEU A 156 6.51 8.63 -5.48
CA LEU A 156 5.11 8.36 -5.16
C LEU A 156 4.96 7.83 -3.74
N THR A 157 5.89 7.01 -3.26
CA THR A 157 5.89 6.52 -1.88
C THR A 157 6.01 7.69 -0.90
N ALA A 158 6.91 8.64 -1.14
CA ALA A 158 7.07 9.83 -0.30
C ALA A 158 5.78 10.67 -0.23
N ILE A 159 5.14 10.90 -1.38
CA ILE A 159 3.86 11.60 -1.46
C ILE A 159 2.74 10.83 -0.74
N ASP A 160 2.64 9.52 -0.97
CA ASP A 160 1.61 8.69 -0.36
C ASP A 160 1.76 8.66 1.17
N LEU A 161 2.99 8.58 1.70
CA LEU A 161 3.25 8.63 3.14
C LEU A 161 2.71 9.92 3.77
N VAL A 162 2.97 11.09 3.14
CA VAL A 162 2.50 12.39 3.65
C VAL A 162 0.99 12.55 3.47
N GLN A 163 0.45 12.16 2.31
CA GLN A 163 -0.97 12.32 1.98
C GLN A 163 -1.87 11.44 2.86
N TYR A 164 -1.39 10.25 3.19
CA TYR A 164 -2.12 9.22 3.91
C TYR A 164 -1.49 8.93 5.29
N GLU A 165 -0.88 9.93 5.92
CA GLU A 165 -0.21 9.84 7.23
C GLU A 165 -1.05 9.14 8.31
N GLN A 166 -2.38 9.24 8.22
CA GLN A 166 -3.29 8.63 9.17
C GLN A 166 -3.24 7.10 9.19
N TYR A 167 -2.78 6.47 8.10
CA TYR A 167 -2.57 5.03 8.00
C TYR A 167 -1.16 4.61 8.43
N VAL A 168 -0.23 5.55 8.56
CA VAL A 168 1.17 5.31 8.93
C VAL A 168 1.40 5.48 10.42
N GLY A 169 0.64 6.37 11.06
CA GLY A 169 0.80 6.74 12.48
C GLY A 169 1.10 8.22 12.71
N GLY A 170 0.90 9.08 11.71
CA GLY A 170 1.15 10.51 11.79
C GLY A 170 2.46 10.94 11.14
N LEU A 171 2.67 12.26 11.09
CA LEU A 171 3.78 12.88 10.37
C LEU A 171 5.16 12.60 11.00
N SER A 172 5.26 12.33 12.31
CA SER A 172 6.51 11.90 12.97
C SER A 172 7.04 10.60 12.38
N ARG A 173 6.18 9.58 12.29
CA ARG A 173 6.57 8.29 11.71
C ARG A 173 6.81 8.37 10.21
N VAL A 174 6.05 9.21 9.50
CA VAL A 174 6.32 9.53 8.09
C VAL A 174 7.71 10.14 7.94
N SER A 175 8.09 11.10 8.78
CA SER A 175 9.38 11.78 8.71
C SER A 175 10.54 10.82 8.96
N THR A 176 10.38 9.90 9.92
CA THR A 176 11.39 8.85 10.18
C THR A 176 11.63 7.97 8.95
N VAL A 177 10.56 7.53 8.27
CA VAL A 177 10.68 6.73 7.04
C VAL A 177 11.23 7.55 5.87
N LEU A 178 10.84 8.82 5.77
CA LEU A 178 11.34 9.73 4.74
C LEU A 178 12.85 9.98 4.86
N ALA A 179 13.40 9.98 6.08
CA ALA A 179 14.85 10.15 6.32
C ALA A 179 15.70 9.09 5.60
N GLU A 180 15.21 7.86 5.47
CA GLU A 180 15.88 6.82 4.67
C GLU A 180 15.46 6.84 3.19
N LEU A 181 14.19 7.17 2.92
CA LEU A 181 13.63 7.09 1.57
C LEU A 181 14.19 8.17 0.65
N VAL A 182 14.50 9.35 1.19
CA VAL A 182 14.95 10.53 0.44
C VAL A 182 16.22 10.28 -0.37
N GLU A 183 17.12 9.42 0.10
CA GLU A 183 18.33 9.02 -0.64
C GLU A 183 18.03 8.31 -1.97
N LYS A 184 16.80 7.81 -2.12
CA LYS A 184 16.33 7.06 -3.29
C LYS A 184 15.37 7.86 -4.16
N THR A 185 15.02 9.09 -3.76
CA THR A 185 14.10 9.94 -4.52
C THR A 185 14.85 10.87 -5.48
N ASP A 186 14.26 11.12 -6.64
CA ASP A 186 14.62 12.19 -7.55
C ASP A 186 13.37 12.97 -7.96
N PHE A 187 13.19 14.16 -7.39
CA PHE A 187 12.07 15.02 -7.73
C PHE A 187 12.30 15.90 -8.96
N SER A 188 13.46 15.83 -9.63
CA SER A 188 13.80 16.75 -10.73
C SER A 188 12.81 16.75 -11.89
N ASN A 189 12.14 15.61 -12.14
CA ASN A 189 11.16 15.45 -13.21
C ASN A 189 9.72 15.34 -12.69
N ALA A 190 9.44 15.75 -11.45
CA ALA A 190 8.14 15.54 -10.80
C ALA A 190 6.93 16.05 -11.62
N VAL A 191 7.07 17.16 -12.34
CA VAL A 191 5.99 17.66 -13.23
C VAL A 191 5.87 16.83 -14.50
N GLU A 192 7.00 16.48 -15.13
CA GLU A 192 7.05 15.72 -16.39
C GLU A 192 6.55 14.28 -16.21
N ASP A 193 6.85 13.67 -15.06
CA ASP A 193 6.41 12.34 -14.67
C ASP A 193 4.96 12.30 -14.15
N TYR A 194 4.25 13.43 -14.18
CA TYR A 194 2.87 13.58 -13.69
C TYR A 194 2.73 13.24 -12.19
N LEU A 195 3.79 13.36 -11.39
CA LEU A 195 3.79 13.06 -9.96
C LEU A 195 2.79 13.95 -9.21
N PHE A 196 2.74 15.24 -9.54
CA PHE A 196 1.90 16.20 -8.83
C PHE A 196 0.41 16.09 -9.15
N ASP A 197 0.05 15.56 -10.33
CA ASP A 197 -1.35 15.27 -10.70
C ASP A 197 -1.96 14.15 -9.84
N ASN A 198 -1.10 13.42 -9.14
CA ASN A 198 -1.46 12.31 -8.29
C ASN A 198 -1.64 12.70 -6.82
N THR A 199 -1.52 14.00 -6.49
CA THR A 199 -1.64 14.51 -5.13
C THR A 199 -2.28 15.91 -5.08
N SER A 200 -2.27 16.53 -3.90
CA SER A 200 -2.67 17.92 -3.71
C SER A 200 -1.44 18.80 -3.49
N VAL A 201 -1.51 20.07 -3.92
CA VAL A 201 -0.48 21.09 -3.60
C VAL A 201 -0.19 21.13 -2.10
N ALA A 202 -1.21 20.93 -1.26
CA ALA A 202 -1.05 20.91 0.17
C ALA A 202 -0.19 19.74 0.68
N THR A 203 -0.25 18.58 0.04
CA THR A 203 0.63 17.45 0.33
C THR A 203 2.07 17.80 -0.04
N ILE A 204 2.29 18.37 -1.23
CA ILE A 204 3.64 18.75 -1.70
C ILE A 204 4.26 19.79 -0.77
N GLN A 205 3.48 20.78 -0.34
CA GLN A 205 3.92 21.77 0.64
C GLN A 205 4.36 21.14 1.98
N ARG A 206 3.63 20.12 2.46
CA ARG A 206 4.00 19.40 3.69
C ARG A 206 5.24 18.53 3.50
N LEU A 207 5.34 17.81 2.37
CA LEU A 207 6.52 17.01 2.04
C LEU A 207 7.75 17.89 1.99
N GLY A 208 7.69 19.00 1.24
CA GLY A 208 8.80 19.94 1.15
C GLY A 208 9.19 20.56 2.49
N TYR A 209 8.23 20.92 3.33
CA TYR A 209 8.54 21.38 4.70
C TYR A 209 9.23 20.31 5.55
N ILE A 210 8.81 19.04 5.44
CA ILE A 210 9.46 17.93 6.15
C ILE A 210 10.90 17.75 5.65
N LEU A 211 11.12 17.68 4.34
CA LEU A 211 12.46 17.55 3.76
C LEU A 211 13.37 18.71 4.21
N ASP A 212 12.91 19.95 4.05
CA ASP A 212 13.70 21.16 4.29
C ASP A 212 13.96 21.40 5.78
N CYS A 213 12.91 21.41 6.61
CA CYS A 213 12.97 21.93 7.97
C CYS A 213 13.05 20.85 9.06
N ILE A 214 12.66 19.61 8.74
CA ILE A 214 12.67 18.51 9.71
C ILE A 214 13.88 17.61 9.44
N LEU A 215 14.09 17.21 8.19
CA LEU A 215 15.16 16.29 7.80
C LEU A 215 16.46 17.00 7.41
N ASN A 216 16.42 18.31 7.11
CA ASN A 216 17.54 19.10 6.60
C ASN A 216 18.08 18.62 5.23
N GLU A 217 17.20 18.03 4.42
CA GLU A 217 17.46 17.57 3.06
C GLU A 217 17.27 18.71 2.05
N SER A 218 18.10 19.75 2.19
CA SER A 218 17.91 21.01 1.47
C SER A 218 17.99 20.85 -0.05
N GLU A 219 18.84 19.96 -0.57
CA GLU A 219 18.97 19.73 -2.02
C GLU A 219 17.67 19.20 -2.63
N GLN A 220 17.14 18.11 -2.08
CA GLN A 220 15.87 17.52 -2.52
C GLN A 220 14.69 18.46 -2.29
N ALA A 221 14.71 19.22 -1.18
CA ALA A 221 13.69 20.24 -0.90
C ALA A 221 13.73 21.40 -1.91
N ASP A 222 14.92 21.83 -2.33
CA ASP A 222 15.12 22.87 -3.34
C ASP A 222 14.59 22.40 -4.70
N THR A 223 14.97 21.19 -5.15
CA THR A 223 14.46 20.58 -6.38
C THR A 223 12.94 20.45 -6.37
N LEU A 224 12.36 19.94 -5.28
CA LEU A 224 10.91 19.80 -5.14
C LEU A 224 10.22 21.17 -5.19
N TYR A 225 10.81 22.20 -4.56
CA TYR A 225 10.25 23.55 -4.54
C TYR A 225 10.24 24.17 -5.95
N GLU A 226 11.31 24.00 -6.72
CA GLU A 226 11.39 24.49 -8.11
C GLU A 226 10.30 23.86 -8.98
N GLN A 227 10.15 22.53 -8.90
CA GLN A 227 9.09 21.81 -9.62
C GLN A 227 7.70 22.28 -9.18
N LEU A 228 7.49 22.47 -7.88
CA LEU A 228 6.22 22.97 -7.36
C LEU A 228 5.89 24.37 -7.91
N ARG A 229 6.88 25.25 -8.07
CA ARG A 229 6.70 26.59 -8.63
C ARG A 229 6.35 26.59 -10.12
N ILE A 230 6.83 25.58 -10.86
CA ILE A 230 6.44 25.33 -12.25
C ILE A 230 4.99 24.87 -12.31
N TYR A 231 4.61 23.94 -11.44
CA TYR A 231 3.26 23.35 -11.39
C TYR A 231 2.18 24.32 -10.91
N ASP A 232 2.40 25.01 -9.79
CA ASP A 232 1.47 25.97 -9.21
C ASP A 232 2.18 27.25 -8.75
N LYS A 233 1.78 28.37 -9.36
CA LYS A 233 2.36 29.68 -9.08
C LYS A 233 1.88 30.29 -7.76
N ARG A 234 0.77 29.81 -7.19
CA ARG A 234 0.08 30.41 -6.04
C ARG A 234 -0.08 29.42 -4.88
N LEU A 235 0.90 29.41 -4.00
CA LEU A 235 0.81 28.68 -2.73
C LEU A 235 -0.03 29.46 -1.71
N ASN A 236 -0.80 28.74 -0.89
CA ASN A 236 -1.55 29.29 0.24
C ASN A 236 -1.00 28.76 1.57
N TYR A 237 -1.20 29.50 2.67
CA TYR A 237 -0.86 28.99 3.99
C TYR A 237 -1.80 27.85 4.39
N ILE A 238 -1.23 26.69 4.73
CA ILE A 238 -1.97 25.50 5.17
C ILE A 238 -1.43 25.00 6.52
N PRO A 239 -2.23 24.33 7.36
CA PRO A 239 -1.71 23.68 8.56
C PRO A 239 -0.81 22.49 8.21
N LEU A 240 0.27 22.32 8.99
CA LEU A 240 1.20 21.20 8.90
C LEU A 240 0.44 19.86 9.05
N SER A 241 -0.41 19.75 10.05
CA SER A 241 -1.37 18.64 10.18
C SER A 241 -2.81 19.15 10.11
N SER A 242 -3.62 18.58 9.21
CA SER A 242 -5.05 18.86 9.15
C SER A 242 -5.86 18.20 10.28
N ARG A 243 -5.25 17.31 11.06
CA ARG A 243 -5.91 16.52 12.10
C ARG A 243 -5.84 17.14 13.50
N HIS A 244 -4.96 18.14 13.67
CA HIS A 244 -4.72 18.79 14.95
C HIS A 244 -5.36 20.18 14.99
N PRO A 245 -5.66 20.70 16.20
CA PRO A 245 -6.16 22.05 16.37
C PRO A 245 -5.26 23.08 15.65
N ARG A 246 -5.86 24.17 15.17
CA ARG A 246 -5.11 25.27 14.52
C ARG A 246 -4.48 26.21 15.54
N ILE A 247 -3.85 25.66 16.57
CA ILE A 247 -3.06 26.43 17.53
C ILE A 247 -1.68 26.59 16.93
N LEU A 248 -1.36 27.78 16.45
CA LEU A 248 -0.15 28.04 15.68
C LEU A 248 1.03 28.28 16.62
N LYS A 249 2.10 27.50 16.44
CA LYS A 249 3.39 27.70 17.09
C LYS A 249 4.33 28.57 16.25
N GLY A 250 4.05 28.69 14.96
CA GLY A 250 4.83 29.48 14.01
C GLY A 250 4.35 29.24 12.58
N ALA A 251 5.05 29.83 11.62
CA ALA A 251 4.79 29.60 10.21
C ALA A 251 6.09 29.59 9.39
N ASN A 252 6.23 28.62 8.50
CA ASN A 252 7.27 28.58 7.49
C ASN A 252 6.80 29.35 6.24
N ARG A 253 7.55 30.39 5.85
CA ARG A 253 7.18 31.27 4.73
C ARG A 253 7.41 30.64 3.37
N ARG A 254 8.46 29.84 3.23
CA ARG A 254 8.87 29.20 1.97
C ARG A 254 7.80 28.24 1.49
N TRP A 255 7.46 27.27 2.32
CA TRP A 255 6.45 26.25 2.04
C TRP A 255 5.03 26.69 2.36
N LYS A 256 4.86 27.88 2.94
CA LYS A 256 3.59 28.41 3.45
C LYS A 256 2.88 27.39 4.35
N ILE A 257 3.61 26.90 5.34
CA ILE A 257 3.09 25.96 6.35
C ILE A 257 2.88 26.68 7.67
N ASN A 258 1.67 26.57 8.21
CA ASN A 258 1.31 26.96 9.57
C ASN A 258 1.63 25.78 10.50
N ILE A 259 2.60 25.94 11.38
CA ILE A 259 3.11 24.89 12.25
C ILE A 259 2.15 24.75 13.43
N ASN A 260 1.42 23.63 13.48
CA ASN A 260 0.41 23.34 14.50
C ASN A 260 0.65 22.03 15.26
N ILE A 261 1.74 21.33 14.95
CA ILE A 261 2.27 20.17 15.67
C ILE A 261 3.78 20.26 15.70
N ASP A 262 4.40 19.53 16.63
CA ASP A 262 5.84 19.26 16.56
C ASP A 262 6.02 17.89 15.88
N ILE A 263 7.05 17.77 15.05
CA ILE A 263 7.43 16.53 14.40
C ILE A 263 8.75 16.10 15.03
N GLU A 264 8.73 14.93 15.66
CA GLU A 264 9.91 14.28 16.23
C GLU A 264 10.27 13.09 15.33
N ILE A 265 11.55 12.91 15.07
CA ILE A 265 12.08 11.78 14.33
C ILE A 265 12.58 10.78 15.36
N ASP A 266 12.16 9.52 15.24
CA ASP A 266 12.69 8.46 16.10
C ASP A 266 14.16 8.22 15.74
N GLU A 267 15.01 7.88 16.71
CA GLU A 267 16.40 7.46 16.41
C GLU A 267 16.37 6.22 15.50
N LEU A 268 17.02 6.32 14.34
CA LEU A 268 17.15 5.25 13.33
C LEU A 268 18.12 4.15 13.78
#